data_AF-A0A5E7DQ86-F1
#
_entry.id   AF-A0A5E7DQ86-F1
#
_cell.length_a   1.000
_cell.length_b   1.000
_cell.length_c   1.000
_cell.angle_alpha   90.00
_cell.angle_beta   90.00
_cell.angle_gamma   90.00
#
_symmetry.space_group_name_H-M   'P 1'
#
loop_
_entity.id
_entity.type
_entity.pdbx_description
1 polymer ?
#
loop_
_entity_poly.entity_id
_entity_poly.type
_entity_poly.pdbx_seq_one_letter_code
_entity_poly.pdbx_strand_id
1 'polypeptide(L)' 'METPFSQISERLNHRRFTVADNAQGLSGAGTVFHYQVEGNAISSTYQGGRIRIGHQVGGVTGPDTIELLFSV' A
#
# COMPACT_ATOMS: atom_id res chain seq x y z
N MET A 1 24.21 -1.07 8.76
CA MET A 1 23.43 0.12 8.35
C MET A 1 22.10 -0.37 7.86
N GLU A 2 21.03 -0.04 8.56
CA GLU A 2 19.68 -0.26 8.04
C GLU A 2 19.44 0.76 6.93
N THR A 3 19.09 0.28 5.73
CA THR A 3 18.66 1.17 4.66
C THR A 3 17.22 1.60 4.93
N PRO A 4 16.78 2.78 4.46
CA PRO A 4 15.38 3.21 4.56
C PRO A 4 14.37 2.14 4.09
N PHE A 5 14.78 1.31 3.12
CA PHE A 5 13.98 0.21 2.60
C PHE A 5 13.74 -0.92 3.60
N SER A 6 14.67 -1.20 4.51
CA SER A 6 14.53 -2.28 5.49
C SER A 6 13.38 -2.03 6.46
N GLN A 7 13.28 -0.82 7.01
CA GLN A 7 12.24 -0.43 7.96
C GLN A 7 10.84 -0.42 7.31
N ILE A 8 10.71 0.14 6.10
CA ILE A 8 9.44 0.10 5.36
C ILE A 8 9.05 -1.33 4.98
N SER A 9 10.01 -2.15 4.53
CA SER A 9 9.75 -3.54 4.19
C SER A 9 9.22 -4.33 5.39
N GLU A 10 9.82 -4.20 6.58
CA GLU A 10 9.32 -4.86 7.79
C GLU A 10 7.88 -4.46 8.16
N ARG A 11 7.51 -3.21 7.86
CA ARG A 11 6.19 -2.65 8.18
C ARG A 11 5.14 -2.94 7.13
N LEU A 12 5.50 -3.09 5.86
CA LEU A 12 4.53 -3.20 4.76
C LEU A 12 4.57 -4.54 4.02
N ASN A 13 5.73 -5.18 3.88
CA ASN A 13 5.87 -6.35 3.02
C ASN A 13 5.03 -7.52 3.55
N HIS A 14 4.19 -8.09 2.66
CA HIS A 14 3.22 -9.15 2.98
C HIS A 14 2.21 -8.78 4.07
N ARG A 15 2.06 -7.49 4.38
CA ARG A 15 1.08 -7.01 5.35
C ARG A 15 -0.22 -6.65 4.65
N ARG A 16 -1.31 -6.87 5.39
CA ARG A 16 -2.66 -6.56 4.95
C ARG A 16 -3.25 -5.50 5.85
N PHE A 17 -3.92 -4.52 5.24
CA PHE A 17 -4.54 -3.41 5.95
C PHE A 17 -5.99 -3.24 5.49
N THR A 18 -6.87 -2.96 6.44
CA THR A 18 -8.25 -2.55 6.19
C THR A 18 -8.35 -1.03 6.27
N VAL A 19 -9.22 -0.44 5.47
CA VAL A 19 -9.46 1.01 5.53
C VAL A 19 -10.20 1.37 6.81
N ALA A 20 -9.63 2.27 7.60
CA ALA A 20 -10.28 2.80 8.81
C ALA A 20 -11.34 3.86 8.47
N ASP A 21 -11.01 4.79 7.56
CA ASP A 21 -11.92 5.84 7.07
C ASP A 21 -11.54 6.25 5.63
N ASN A 22 -12.56 6.51 4.81
CA ASN A 22 -12.45 7.06 3.45
C ASN A 22 -13.81 7.59 2.97
N ALA A 23 -14.37 8.57 3.70
CA ALA A 23 -15.73 9.09 3.44
C ALA A 23 -16.02 9.55 2.00
N GLN A 24 -14.99 9.96 1.23
CA GLN A 24 -15.14 10.49 -0.13
C GLN A 24 -14.69 9.52 -1.23
N GLY A 25 -14.22 8.31 -0.88
CA GLY A 25 -13.69 7.35 -1.84
C GLY A 25 -14.50 6.06 -1.94
N LEU A 26 -14.05 5.16 -2.81
CA LEU A 26 -14.72 3.87 -3.05
C LEU A 26 -14.32 2.78 -2.07
N SER A 27 -13.13 2.89 -1.46
CA SER A 27 -12.66 1.90 -0.49
C SER A 27 -13.27 2.19 0.89
N GLY A 28 -13.49 1.15 1.69
CA GLY A 28 -14.04 1.28 3.04
C GLY A 28 -13.63 0.10 3.92
N ALA A 29 -14.27 -0.08 5.07
CA ALA A 29 -13.90 -1.11 6.05
C ALA A 29 -13.86 -2.55 5.48
N GLY A 30 -14.62 -2.82 4.41
CA GLY A 30 -14.59 -4.10 3.68
C GLY A 30 -13.50 -4.22 2.61
N THR A 31 -12.73 -3.16 2.34
CA THR A 31 -11.63 -3.15 1.37
C THR A 31 -10.31 -3.48 2.06
N VAL A 32 -9.62 -4.49 1.57
CA VAL A 32 -8.32 -4.95 2.09
C VAL A 32 -7.23 -4.66 1.07
N PHE A 33 -6.16 -4.01 1.51
CA PHE A 33 -4.94 -3.79 0.74
C PHE A 33 -3.88 -4.81 1.17
N HIS A 34 -3.24 -5.49 0.22
CA HIS A 34 -2.11 -6.37 0.46
C HIS A 34 -0.87 -5.78 -0.20
N TYR A 35 0.11 -5.38 0.61
CA TYR A 35 1.33 -4.73 0.13
C TYR A 35 2.48 -5.72 -0.06
N GLN A 36 3.29 -5.46 -1.09
CA GLN A 36 4.54 -6.13 -1.39
C GLN A 36 5.63 -5.08 -1.57
N VAL A 37 6.80 -5.35 -0.99
CA VAL A 37 7.96 -4.44 -1.06
C VAL A 37 9.15 -5.21 -1.61
N GLU A 38 9.72 -4.72 -2.71
CA GLU A 38 10.88 -5.29 -3.38
C GLU A 38 11.91 -4.20 -3.64
N GLY A 39 12.95 -4.14 -2.80
CA GLY A 39 13.91 -3.03 -2.82
C GLY A 39 13.24 -1.71 -2.46
N ASN A 40 13.29 -0.74 -3.37
CA ASN A 40 12.60 0.54 -3.21
C ASN A 40 11.19 0.55 -3.82
N ALA A 41 10.78 -0.50 -4.51
CA ALA A 41 9.47 -0.58 -5.16
C ALA A 41 8.41 -1.08 -4.18
N ILE A 42 7.23 -0.48 -4.26
CA ILE A 42 6.04 -0.87 -3.51
C ILE A 42 4.93 -1.18 -4.51
N SER A 43 4.27 -2.30 -4.31
CA SER A 43 3.03 -2.64 -5.03
C SER A 43 1.96 -3.09 -4.04
N SER A 44 0.70 -2.94 -4.44
CA SER A 44 -0.42 -3.53 -3.71
C SER A 44 -1.51 -4.01 -4.63
N THR A 45 -2.20 -5.05 -4.20
CA THR A 45 -3.53 -5.40 -4.70
C THR A 45 -4.56 -5.12 -3.63
N TYR A 46 -5.73 -4.62 -4.02
CA TYR A 46 -6.81 -4.36 -3.09
C TYR A 46 -8.16 -4.74 -3.64
N GLN A 47 -9.04 -5.22 -2.77
CA GLN A 47 -10.37 -5.69 -3.14
C GLN A 47 -11.31 -5.69 -1.92
N GLY A 48 -12.60 -5.82 -2.18
CA GLY A 48 -13.64 -5.89 -1.17
C GLY A 48 -14.42 -4.59 -1.00
N GLY A 49 -15.59 -4.69 -0.35
CA GLY A 49 -16.59 -3.63 -0.38
C GLY A 49 -17.16 -3.46 -1.79
N ARG A 50 -17.10 -2.23 -2.32
CA ARG A 50 -17.57 -1.92 -3.69
C ARG A 50 -16.50 -2.15 -4.77
N ILE A 51 -15.29 -2.54 -4.37
CA ILE A 51 -14.13 -2.70 -5.26
C ILE A 51 -13.94 -4.17 -5.57
N ARG A 52 -13.99 -4.54 -6.86
CA ARG A 52 -13.75 -5.92 -7.30
C ARG A 52 -12.27 -6.29 -7.20
N ILE A 53 -11.40 -5.49 -7.81
CA ILE A 53 -9.95 -5.57 -7.72
C ILE A 53 -9.33 -4.23 -8.15
N GLY A 54 -8.25 -3.84 -7.50
CA GLY A 54 -7.45 -2.69 -7.87
C GLY A 54 -5.97 -2.94 -7.59
N HIS A 55 -5.13 -2.14 -8.22
CA HIS A 55 -3.67 -2.21 -8.12
C HIS A 55 -3.12 -0.84 -7.73
N GLN A 56 -2.06 -0.80 -6.94
CA GLN A 56 -1.26 0.40 -6.71
C GLN A 56 0.21 0.07 -6.92
N VAL A 57 0.96 1.06 -7.38
CA VAL A 57 2.42 0.99 -7.52
C VAL A 57 3.00 2.27 -6.96
N GLY A 58 4.23 2.20 -6.46
CA GLY A 58 4.89 3.32 -5.80
C GLY A 58 6.31 3.00 -5.42
N GLY A 59 6.91 3.87 -4.61
CA GLY A 59 8.27 3.68 -4.13
C GLY A 59 8.53 4.28 -2.76
N VAL A 60 9.55 3.74 -2.08
CA VAL A 60 10.10 4.27 -0.82
C VAL A 60 10.96 5.48 -1.13
N THR A 61 10.62 6.63 -0.55
CA THR A 61 11.35 7.89 -0.73
C THR A 61 12.13 8.32 0.52
N GLY A 62 11.93 7.64 1.65
CA GLY A 62 12.61 7.89 2.91
C GLY A 62 12.31 6.81 3.96
N PRO A 63 12.84 6.93 5.20
CA PRO A 63 12.69 5.90 6.24
C PRO A 63 11.24 5.61 6.63
N ASP A 64 10.38 6.62 6.54
CA ASP A 64 8.97 6.58 6.92
C ASP A 64 8.03 7.10 5.82
N THR A 65 8.56 7.31 4.61
CA THR A 65 7.83 7.97 3.53
C THR A 65 7.80 7.12 2.27
N ILE A 66 6.61 7.01 1.69
CA ILE A 66 6.36 6.34 0.43
C ILE A 66 5.59 7.29 -0.48
N GLU A 67 5.79 7.15 -1.78
CA GLU A 67 4.98 7.79 -2.80
C GLU A 67 4.22 6.72 -3.57
N LEU A 68 2.92 6.94 -3.77
CA LEU A 68 2.07 6.07 -4.58
C LEU A 68 1.75 6.80 -5.90
N LEU A 69 1.90 6.07 -6.99
CA LEU A 69 1.54 6.54 -8.31
C LEU A 69 0.06 6.21 -8.57
N PHE A 70 -0.64 7.18 -9.15
CA PHE A 70 -2.01 7.03 -9.62
C PHE A 70 -2.01 7.22 -11.15
N SER A 71 -2.56 6.25 -11.88
CA SER A 71 -2.86 6.39 -13.30
C SER A 71 -4.37 6.59 -13.48
N VAL A 72 -4.74 7.60 -14.28
CA VAL A 72 -6.13 7.84 -14.74
C VAL A 72 -6.62 6.77 -15.69
#